data_AF-A0A8E7P3P7-F1
#
_entry.id   AF-A0A8E7P3P7-F1
#
_cell.length_a   1.000
_cell.length_b   1.000
_cell.length_c   1.000
_cell.angle_alpha   90.00
_cell.angle_beta   90.00
_cell.angle_gamma   90.00
#
_symmetry.space_group_name_H-M   'P 1'
#
loop_
_entity.id
_entity.type
_entity.pdbx_description
1 polymer ?
#
loop_
_entity_poly.entity_id
_entity_poly.type
_entity_poly.pdbx_seq_one_letter_code
_entity_poly.pdbx_strand_id
1 'polypeptide(L)'
;MSLKGLENAVQNLSSIDRQMIPKASAMTINRLAQKAISFATHKVAKETVAGDNHRQGIPFRLVKQRVRLWKASPRFDVGKQYARIRINRGNLPAIKLGTAQVRLTRRKGQLLRGGSVLKIGPYLFRDAFIQQLANGRWHVMKRIEGKKRYPIDVVKIPLAAALTQNFEEAKNRIIAEEFPKELASSLKQQLRLYLTRKT
;
A
#
# COMPACT_ATOMS: atom_id res chain seq x y z
N MET A 1 -18.57 1.33 -29.81
CA MET A 1 -18.93 0.02 -30.38
C MET A 1 -20.17 -0.49 -29.66
N SER A 2 -21.10 -1.14 -30.35
CA SER A 2 -22.23 -1.82 -29.69
C SER A 2 -21.75 -3.08 -28.94
N LEU A 3 -22.42 -3.45 -27.85
CA LEU A 3 -22.08 -4.61 -27.01
C LEU A 3 -21.97 -5.91 -27.83
N LYS A 4 -22.95 -6.16 -28.72
CA LYS A 4 -22.95 -7.32 -29.65
C LYS A 4 -21.69 -7.40 -30.52
N GLY A 5 -21.11 -6.28 -30.94
CA GLY A 5 -19.89 -6.26 -31.74
C GLY A 5 -18.65 -6.72 -30.95
N LEU A 6 -18.60 -6.41 -29.65
CA LEU A 6 -17.54 -6.87 -28.75
C LEU A 6 -17.69 -8.36 -28.41
N GLU A 7 -18.92 -8.84 -28.18
CA GLU A 7 -19.20 -10.25 -27.92
C GLU A 7 -18.78 -11.13 -29.11
N ASN A 8 -19.16 -10.73 -30.34
CA ASN A 8 -18.75 -11.43 -31.56
C ASN A 8 -17.22 -11.43 -31.73
N ALA A 9 -16.55 -10.31 -31.45
CA ALA A 9 -15.08 -10.24 -31.50
C ALA A 9 -14.43 -11.15 -30.44
N VAL A 10 -14.98 -11.23 -29.22
CA VAL A 10 -14.51 -12.14 -28.16
C VAL A 10 -14.69 -13.61 -28.56
N GLN A 11 -15.85 -13.97 -29.13
CA GLN A 11 -16.10 -15.32 -29.63
C GLN A 11 -15.11 -15.70 -30.74
N ASN A 12 -14.92 -14.82 -31.75
CA ASN A 12 -13.97 -15.02 -32.85
C ASN A 12 -12.51 -15.15 -32.39
N LEU A 13 -12.12 -14.47 -31.31
CA LEU A 13 -10.78 -14.61 -30.72
C LEU A 13 -10.65 -15.90 -29.91
N SER A 14 -11.72 -16.33 -29.23
CA SER A 14 -11.75 -17.56 -28.43
C SER A 14 -11.77 -18.85 -29.25
N SER A 15 -12.28 -18.79 -30.49
CA SER A 15 -12.25 -19.91 -31.44
C SER A 15 -10.85 -20.13 -32.04
N ILE A 16 -10.03 -19.08 -32.13
CA ILE A 16 -8.64 -19.14 -32.59
C ILE A 16 -7.71 -19.74 -31.52
N ASP A 17 -7.81 -19.27 -30.28
CA ASP A 17 -7.11 -19.81 -29.10
C ASP A 17 -7.88 -19.48 -27.81
N ARG A 18 -8.42 -20.52 -27.17
CA ARG A 18 -9.16 -20.43 -25.90
C ARG A 18 -8.35 -19.84 -24.74
N GLN A 19 -7.01 -19.92 -24.77
CA GLN A 19 -6.15 -19.39 -23.72
C GLN A 19 -5.72 -17.94 -23.95
N MET A 20 -5.84 -17.41 -25.17
CA MET A 20 -5.29 -16.11 -25.54
C MET A 20 -5.88 -14.95 -24.72
N ILE A 21 -7.21 -14.89 -24.62
CA ILE A 21 -7.93 -13.85 -23.84
C ILE A 21 -7.68 -14.01 -22.32
N PRO A 22 -7.85 -15.20 -21.71
CA PRO A 22 -7.49 -15.45 -20.31
C PRO A 22 -6.07 -15.00 -19.94
N LYS A 23 -5.10 -15.33 -20.79
CA LYS A 23 -3.68 -14.99 -20.59
C LYS A 23 -3.44 -13.49 -20.70
N ALA A 24 -3.99 -12.82 -21.73
CA ALA A 24 -3.90 -11.37 -21.87
C ALA A 24 -4.52 -10.63 -20.69
N SER A 25 -5.74 -11.04 -20.29
CA SER A 25 -6.49 -10.48 -19.16
C SER A 25 -5.71 -10.64 -17.85
N ALA A 26 -5.23 -11.84 -17.53
CA ALA A 26 -4.45 -12.09 -16.31
C ALA A 26 -3.13 -11.30 -16.29
N MET A 27 -2.44 -11.15 -17.42
CA MET A 27 -1.24 -10.31 -17.52
C MET A 27 -1.56 -8.84 -17.23
N THR A 28 -2.60 -8.28 -17.87
CA THR A 28 -3.06 -6.91 -17.64
C THR A 28 -3.49 -6.68 -16.20
N ILE A 29 -4.31 -7.56 -15.63
CA ILE A 29 -4.77 -7.50 -14.24
C ILE A 29 -3.59 -7.52 -13.26
N ASN A 30 -2.59 -8.38 -13.49
CA ASN A 30 -1.42 -8.47 -12.63
C ASN A 30 -0.53 -7.22 -12.71
N ARG A 31 -0.31 -6.68 -13.92
CA ARG A 31 0.45 -5.45 -14.17
C ARG A 31 -0.22 -4.25 -13.48
N LEU A 32 -1.53 -4.10 -13.68
CA LEU A 32 -2.32 -3.02 -13.08
C LEU A 32 -2.43 -3.15 -11.56
N ALA A 33 -2.61 -4.36 -11.02
CA ALA A 33 -2.60 -4.57 -9.57
C ALA A 33 -1.25 -4.17 -8.93
N GLN A 34 -0.12 -4.49 -9.58
CA GLN A 34 1.20 -4.04 -9.12
C GLN A 34 1.38 -2.51 -9.22
N LYS A 35 0.85 -1.90 -10.28
CA LYS A 35 0.83 -0.43 -10.45
C LYS A 35 -0.02 0.25 -9.39
N ALA A 36 -1.22 -0.28 -9.09
CA ALA A 36 -2.11 0.17 -8.02
C ALA A 36 -1.40 0.18 -6.67
N ILE A 37 -0.76 -0.95 -6.32
CA ILE A 37 -0.01 -1.09 -5.08
C ILE A 37 1.12 -0.05 -5.03
N SER A 38 1.88 0.09 -6.11
CA SER A 38 3.01 1.04 -6.15
C SER A 38 2.54 2.48 -5.97
N PHE A 39 1.53 2.91 -6.74
CA PHE A 39 0.94 4.26 -6.62
C PHE A 39 0.42 4.53 -5.21
N ALA A 40 -0.49 3.69 -4.71
CA ALA A 40 -1.13 3.90 -3.41
C ALA A 40 -0.12 3.82 -2.24
N THR A 41 0.83 2.88 -2.27
CA THR A 41 1.84 2.79 -1.20
C THR A 41 2.87 3.91 -1.24
N HIS A 42 3.23 4.44 -2.41
CA HIS A 42 4.08 5.64 -2.50
C HIS A 42 3.34 6.91 -2.06
N LYS A 43 2.07 7.07 -2.45
CA LYS A 43 1.23 8.21 -2.07
C LYS A 43 1.05 8.28 -0.54
N VAL A 44 0.58 7.18 0.06
CA VAL A 44 0.51 7.02 1.53
C VAL A 44 1.87 7.28 2.19
N ALA A 45 2.96 6.68 1.68
CA ALA A 45 4.28 6.85 2.29
C ALA A 45 4.84 8.28 2.21
N LYS A 46 4.31 9.16 1.35
CA LYS A 46 4.67 10.59 1.29
C LYS A 46 3.74 11.44 2.17
N GLU A 47 2.44 11.21 2.08
CA GLU A 47 1.41 12.06 2.73
C GLU A 47 1.30 11.85 4.24
N THR A 48 1.60 10.65 4.75
CA THR A 48 1.43 10.36 6.18
C THR A 48 2.37 11.21 7.03
N VAL A 49 1.79 12.02 7.92
CA VAL A 49 2.50 12.81 8.91
C VAL A 49 2.79 11.96 10.15
N ALA A 50 4.00 12.07 10.69
CA ALA A 50 4.40 11.38 11.92
C ALA A 50 5.24 12.27 12.86
N GLY A 51 5.13 11.98 14.16
CA GLY A 51 5.79 12.71 15.22
C GLY A 51 5.11 14.05 15.58
N ASP A 52 5.41 14.53 16.78
CA ASP A 52 5.00 15.84 17.29
C ASP A 52 5.69 16.99 16.54
N ASN A 53 6.70 16.69 15.70
CA ASN A 53 7.32 17.61 14.76
C ASN A 53 6.63 17.64 13.38
N HIS A 54 5.47 17.01 13.24
CA HIS A 54 4.63 16.99 12.03
C HIS A 54 5.41 16.67 10.74
N ARG A 55 6.39 15.77 10.82
CA ARG A 55 7.23 15.44 9.66
C ARG A 55 6.43 14.60 8.67
N GLN A 56 6.30 15.12 7.44
CA GLN A 56 5.69 14.40 6.33
C GLN A 56 6.56 13.22 5.87
N GLY A 57 5.88 12.16 5.48
CA GLY A 57 6.44 10.93 4.92
C GLY A 57 6.91 9.92 5.96
N ILE A 58 6.75 8.63 5.63
CA ILE A 58 7.26 7.47 6.38
C ILE A 58 8.02 6.51 5.45
N PRO A 59 8.92 5.66 5.97
CA PRO A 59 9.67 4.73 5.12
C PRO A 59 8.75 3.82 4.29
N PHE A 60 8.83 3.94 2.97
CA PHE A 60 8.00 3.21 1.99
C PHE A 60 7.91 1.70 2.25
N ARG A 61 9.04 1.06 2.63
CA ARG A 61 9.10 -0.38 2.97
C ARG A 61 8.13 -0.75 4.09
N LEU A 62 7.88 0.14 5.06
CA LEU A 62 6.95 -0.09 6.16
C LEU A 62 5.48 -0.06 5.73
N VAL A 63 5.17 0.62 4.62
CA VAL A 63 3.84 0.64 3.99
C VAL A 63 3.71 -0.58 3.08
N LYS A 64 4.67 -0.82 2.18
CA LYS A 64 4.66 -1.94 1.21
C LYS A 64 4.53 -3.31 1.88
N GLN A 65 5.21 -3.56 3.00
CA GLN A 65 5.10 -4.83 3.75
C GLN A 65 3.69 -5.16 4.27
N ARG A 66 2.78 -4.18 4.32
CA ARG A 66 1.39 -4.37 4.78
C ARG A 66 0.49 -4.97 3.70
N VAL A 67 0.98 -5.03 2.46
CA VAL A 67 0.21 -5.38 1.27
C VAL A 67 0.59 -6.78 0.80
N ARG A 68 -0.41 -7.64 0.62
CA ARG A 68 -0.27 -8.96 -0.03
C ARG A 68 -1.07 -8.98 -1.32
N LEU A 69 -0.42 -9.43 -2.40
CA LEU A 69 -1.01 -9.59 -3.72
C LEU A 69 -1.08 -11.09 -4.05
N TRP A 70 -2.30 -11.59 -4.29
CA TRP A 70 -2.50 -12.85 -5.02
C TRP A 70 -2.77 -12.49 -6.47
N LYS A 71 -1.98 -13.05 -7.37
CA LYS A 71 -2.03 -12.78 -8.80
C LYS A 71 -3.20 -13.51 -9.46
N ALA A 72 -3.74 -12.93 -10.53
CA ALA A 72 -4.62 -13.63 -11.46
C ALA A 72 -3.85 -14.73 -12.19
N SER A 73 -4.49 -15.87 -12.42
CA SER A 73 -3.94 -16.99 -13.21
C SER A 73 -4.14 -16.75 -14.70
N PRO A 74 -3.13 -17.02 -15.56
CA PRO A 74 -3.28 -16.97 -17.02
C PRO A 74 -4.04 -18.17 -17.60
N ARG A 75 -4.23 -19.25 -16.80
CA ARG A 75 -4.98 -20.44 -17.19
C ARG A 75 -6.46 -20.28 -16.87
N PHE A 76 -7.33 -20.62 -17.82
CA PHE A 76 -8.78 -20.47 -17.75
C PHE A 76 -9.48 -21.55 -16.90
N ASP A 77 -8.97 -22.77 -16.98
CA ASP A 77 -9.51 -24.02 -16.42
C ASP A 77 -9.29 -24.17 -14.91
N VAL A 78 -8.08 -23.90 -14.43
CA VAL A 78 -7.67 -24.07 -13.02
C VAL A 78 -7.68 -22.74 -12.25
N GLY A 79 -7.85 -21.62 -12.96
CA GLY A 79 -7.33 -20.32 -12.53
C GLY A 79 -8.38 -19.26 -12.21
N LYS A 80 -8.19 -18.55 -11.09
CA LYS A 80 -8.92 -17.31 -10.80
C LYS A 80 -8.40 -16.18 -11.69
N GLN A 81 -9.27 -15.64 -12.54
CA GLN A 81 -8.96 -14.51 -13.44
C GLN A 81 -8.96 -13.14 -12.75
N TYR A 82 -8.86 -13.07 -11.42
CA TYR A 82 -8.83 -11.81 -10.67
C TYR A 82 -7.61 -11.75 -9.75
N ALA A 83 -7.02 -10.57 -9.62
CA ALA A 83 -6.01 -10.31 -8.60
C ALA A 83 -6.70 -9.89 -7.28
N ARG A 84 -6.21 -10.40 -6.15
CA ARG A 84 -6.67 -9.99 -4.81
C ARG A 84 -5.56 -9.21 -4.12
N ILE A 85 -5.88 -8.02 -3.61
CA ILE A 85 -5.01 -7.22 -2.76
C ILE A 85 -5.58 -7.29 -1.33
N ARG A 86 -4.77 -7.66 -0.34
CA ARG A 86 -5.12 -7.56 1.10
C ARG A 86 -4.15 -6.60 1.77
N ILE A 87 -4.68 -5.68 2.57
CA ILE A 87 -3.92 -4.59 3.19
C ILE A 87 -4.14 -4.64 4.70
N ASN A 88 -3.03 -4.72 5.45
CA ASN A 88 -3.08 -4.62 6.91
C ASN A 88 -3.26 -3.15 7.33
N ARG A 89 -4.53 -2.72 7.42
CA ARG A 89 -4.98 -1.34 7.72
C ARG A 89 -4.68 -0.83 9.13
N GLY A 90 -4.23 -1.67 10.06
CA GLY A 90 -3.93 -1.24 11.43
C GLY A 90 -2.82 -0.18 11.50
N ASN A 91 -2.85 0.68 12.52
CA ASN A 91 -1.88 1.78 12.68
C ASN A 91 -0.41 1.30 12.79
N LEU A 92 0.56 2.20 12.60
CA LEU A 92 1.99 1.87 12.69
C LEU A 92 2.53 2.25 14.09
N PRO A 93 3.03 1.31 14.91
CA PRO A 93 3.66 1.69 16.17
C PRO A 93 4.95 2.46 15.91
N ALA A 94 5.14 3.58 16.60
CA ALA A 94 6.21 4.55 16.32
C ALA A 94 7.62 3.94 16.37
N ILE A 95 7.85 2.93 17.21
CA ILE A 95 9.11 2.17 17.29
C ILE A 95 9.59 1.60 15.94
N LYS A 96 8.69 1.37 14.97
CA LYS A 96 9.06 0.85 13.65
C LYS A 96 9.65 1.91 12.71
N LEU A 97 9.66 3.19 13.07
CA LEU A 97 10.11 4.27 12.18
C LEU A 97 11.63 4.36 12.02
N GLY A 98 12.41 3.79 12.94
CA GLY A 98 13.87 3.86 12.92
C GLY A 98 14.48 3.61 14.29
N THR A 99 15.77 3.93 14.42
CA THR A 99 16.51 3.84 15.69
C THR A 99 16.00 4.85 16.71
N ALA A 100 15.81 4.43 17.96
CA ALA A 100 15.34 5.30 19.04
C ALA A 100 16.52 5.94 19.78
N GLN A 101 16.43 7.24 20.06
CA GLN A 101 17.42 8.04 20.78
C GLN A 101 16.71 9.04 21.69
N VAL A 102 17.00 9.04 22.99
CA VAL A 102 16.56 10.13 23.87
C VAL A 102 17.46 11.34 23.63
N ARG A 103 16.88 12.53 23.43
CA ARG A 103 17.63 13.79 23.29
C ARG A 103 17.20 14.79 24.35
N LEU A 104 18.17 15.27 25.12
CA LEU A 104 18.00 16.41 26.01
C LEU A 104 17.87 17.70 25.19
N THR A 105 16.72 18.36 25.27
CA THR A 105 16.47 19.62 24.55
C THR A 105 16.69 20.81 25.46
N ARG A 106 17.91 21.38 25.42
CA ARG A 106 18.30 22.57 26.22
C ARG A 106 17.81 23.92 25.65
N ARG A 107 17.16 23.94 24.49
CA ARG A 107 16.64 25.17 23.84
C ARG A 107 15.17 25.40 24.20
N LYS A 108 14.80 26.63 24.55
CA LYS A 108 13.39 27.03 24.79
C LYS A 108 12.65 27.20 23.45
N GLY A 109 11.45 26.64 23.34
CA GLY A 109 10.56 26.78 22.18
C GLY A 109 9.23 26.05 22.41
N GLN A 110 8.18 26.34 21.63
CA GLN A 110 6.86 25.71 21.81
C GLN A 110 6.90 24.17 21.65
N LEU A 111 7.75 23.66 20.76
CA LEU A 111 8.00 22.22 20.59
C LEU A 111 8.81 21.59 21.75
N LEU A 112 9.29 22.39 22.72
CA LEU A 112 10.38 22.01 23.64
C LEU A 112 10.09 22.37 25.11
N ARG A 113 8.86 22.73 25.48
CA ARG A 113 8.46 22.96 26.87
C ARG A 113 8.32 21.64 27.64
N GLY A 114 9.45 21.05 28.06
CA GLY A 114 9.49 19.91 28.97
C GLY A 114 10.60 18.89 28.70
N GLY A 115 11.77 19.08 29.33
CA GLY A 115 12.77 18.01 29.51
C GLY A 115 13.38 17.42 28.23
N SER A 116 13.41 16.08 28.17
CA SER A 116 13.97 15.30 27.06
C SER A 116 12.89 14.81 26.10
N VAL A 117 13.20 14.78 24.80
CA VAL A 117 12.32 14.29 23.74
C VAL A 117 12.84 12.97 23.20
N LEU A 118 11.96 12.00 22.96
CA LEU A 118 12.32 10.76 22.30
C LEU A 118 12.32 10.95 20.78
N LYS A 119 13.48 10.81 20.16
CA LYS A 119 13.67 10.80 18.72
C LYS A 119 13.62 9.36 18.21
N ILE A 120 12.87 9.10 17.16
CA ILE A 120 12.88 7.80 16.45
C ILE A 120 13.21 8.07 14.99
N GLY A 121 14.42 7.71 14.56
CA GLY A 121 14.94 8.09 13.25
C GLY A 121 14.79 9.60 13.03
N PRO A 122 14.02 10.06 12.03
CA PRO A 122 13.81 11.49 11.77
C PRO A 122 12.64 12.16 12.53
N TYR A 123 11.88 11.41 13.35
CA TYR A 123 10.65 11.88 14.03
C TYR A 123 10.90 12.18 15.51
N LEU A 124 10.12 13.09 16.08
CA LEU A 124 10.18 13.48 17.50
C LEU A 124 8.86 13.16 18.22
N PHE A 125 8.95 12.66 19.44
CA PHE A 125 7.81 12.37 20.31
C PHE A 125 8.10 12.92 21.72
N ARG A 126 7.36 13.95 22.15
CA ARG A 126 7.39 14.48 23.52
C ARG A 126 6.71 13.50 24.48
N ASP A 127 7.12 13.53 25.75
CA ASP A 127 6.51 12.77 26.86
C ASP A 127 6.40 11.27 26.61
N ALA A 128 7.23 10.79 25.69
CA ALA A 128 7.27 9.43 25.20
C ALA A 128 8.56 8.76 25.66
N PHE A 129 8.47 7.49 26.01
CA PHE A 129 9.56 6.68 26.51
C PHE A 129 9.51 5.29 25.88
N ILE A 130 10.59 4.53 26.02
CA ILE A 130 10.67 3.15 25.54
C ILE A 130 10.43 2.24 26.74
N GLN A 131 9.52 1.27 26.60
CA GLN A 131 9.27 0.24 27.60
C GLN A 131 9.14 -1.12 26.92
N GLN A 132 9.64 -2.17 27.58
CA GLN A 132 9.38 -3.55 27.20
C GLN A 132 8.06 -3.99 27.83
N LEU A 133 7.13 -4.49 27.02
CA LEU A 133 5.88 -5.08 27.50
C LEU A 133 6.13 -6.50 28.02
N ALA A 134 5.18 -7.04 28.81
CA ALA A 134 5.24 -8.42 29.35
C ALA A 134 5.42 -9.51 28.27
N ASN A 135 5.08 -9.22 27.00
CA ASN A 135 5.32 -10.10 25.85
C ASN A 135 6.74 -9.99 25.25
N GLY A 136 7.68 -9.36 25.97
CA GLY A 136 9.07 -9.15 25.56
C GLY A 136 9.28 -8.09 24.48
N ARG A 137 8.22 -7.47 23.93
CA ARG A 137 8.34 -6.52 22.82
C ARG A 137 8.62 -5.11 23.34
N TRP A 138 9.65 -4.47 22.79
CA TRP A 138 9.92 -3.06 22.99
C TRP A 138 8.93 -2.19 22.21
N HIS A 139 8.32 -1.24 22.91
CA HIS A 139 7.39 -0.27 22.35
C HIS A 139 7.75 1.15 22.81
N VAL A 140 7.48 2.13 21.94
CA VAL A 140 7.40 3.52 22.34
C VAL A 140 6.01 3.79 22.89
N MET A 141 5.97 4.29 24.11
CA MET A 141 4.75 4.55 24.87
C MET A 141 4.68 6.02 25.28
N LYS A 142 3.46 6.54 25.44
CA LYS A 142 3.18 7.90 25.91
C LYS A 142 2.01 7.84 26.88
N ARG A 143 1.99 8.72 27.87
CA ARG A 143 0.83 8.88 28.77
C ARG A 143 -0.25 9.63 28.02
N ILE A 144 -1.45 9.06 27.99
CA ILE A 144 -2.64 9.76 27.47
C ILE A 144 -2.81 11.02 28.34
N GLU A 145 -3.00 12.19 27.73
CA GLU A 145 -3.08 13.51 28.39
C GLU A 145 -1.88 13.99 29.24
N GLY A 146 -0.72 13.29 29.23
CA GLY A 146 0.54 13.80 29.81
C GLY A 146 0.61 13.98 31.34
N LYS A 147 -0.50 13.89 32.09
CA LYS A 147 -0.49 13.94 33.56
C LYS A 147 -0.03 12.59 34.15
N LYS A 148 0.61 12.62 35.32
CA LYS A 148 1.28 11.45 35.95
C LYS A 148 0.37 10.23 36.23
N ARG A 149 -0.96 10.42 36.34
CA ARG A 149 -1.92 9.36 36.77
C ARG A 149 -2.65 8.63 35.63
N TYR A 150 -2.50 9.03 34.37
CA TYR A 150 -3.25 8.43 33.26
C TYR A 150 -2.64 7.12 32.72
N PRO A 151 -3.47 6.28 32.06
CA PRO A 151 -3.00 5.10 31.35
C PRO A 151 -1.90 5.40 30.33
N ILE A 152 -1.01 4.42 30.17
CA ILE A 152 0.10 4.43 29.24
C ILE A 152 -0.33 3.65 27.99
N ASP A 153 -0.24 4.24 26.79
CA ASP A 153 -0.50 3.54 25.53
C ASP A 153 0.69 3.62 24.58
N VAL A 154 0.77 2.66 23.67
CA VAL A 154 1.75 2.61 22.58
C VAL A 154 1.48 3.75 21.59
N VAL A 155 2.50 4.54 21.29
CA VAL A 155 2.40 5.62 20.29
C VAL A 155 2.18 5.00 18.90
N LYS A 156 1.05 5.34 18.29
CA LYS A 156 0.57 4.80 17.01
C LYS A 156 0.44 5.94 15.99
N ILE A 157 0.97 5.75 14.79
CA ILE A 157 0.75 6.64 13.65
C ILE A 157 -0.53 6.20 12.93
N PRO A 158 -1.51 7.08 12.72
CA PRO A 158 -2.74 6.75 12.02
C PRO A 158 -2.44 6.42 10.56
N LEU A 159 -2.77 5.19 10.13
CA LEU A 159 -2.63 4.76 8.73
C LEU A 159 -3.94 4.21 8.14
N ALA A 160 -4.93 3.86 8.97
CA ALA A 160 -6.12 3.15 8.51
C ALA A 160 -6.91 3.91 7.43
N ALA A 161 -7.21 5.19 7.67
CA ALA A 161 -7.94 6.03 6.71
C ALA A 161 -7.13 6.25 5.42
N ALA A 162 -5.89 6.72 5.54
CA ALA A 162 -5.00 6.98 4.41
C ALA A 162 -4.76 5.75 3.53
N LEU A 163 -4.61 4.55 4.11
CA LEU A 163 -4.51 3.29 3.37
C LEU A 163 -5.81 2.88 2.69
N THR A 164 -6.98 3.26 3.22
CA THR A 164 -8.27 2.93 2.62
C THR A 164 -8.49 3.82 1.39
N GLN A 165 -8.48 5.13 1.60
CA GLN A 165 -8.76 6.15 0.58
C GLN A 165 -7.83 6.03 -0.63
N ASN A 166 -6.51 5.98 -0.40
CA ASN A 166 -5.55 5.92 -1.50
C ASN A 166 -5.62 4.62 -2.33
N PHE A 167 -6.03 3.49 -1.73
CA PHE A 167 -6.23 2.25 -2.48
C PHE A 167 -7.57 2.20 -3.20
N GLU A 168 -8.61 2.82 -2.66
CA GLU A 168 -9.91 2.97 -3.34
C GLU A 168 -9.82 3.91 -4.54
N GLU A 169 -9.12 5.05 -4.40
CA GLU A 169 -8.77 5.97 -5.49
C GLU A 169 -7.98 5.24 -6.57
N ALA A 170 -6.90 4.54 -6.22
CA ALA A 170 -6.08 3.77 -7.15
C ALA A 170 -6.90 2.70 -7.91
N LYS A 171 -7.79 1.99 -7.20
CA LYS A 171 -8.70 0.99 -7.78
C LYS A 171 -9.65 1.63 -8.79
N ASN A 172 -10.35 2.71 -8.40
CA ASN A 172 -11.33 3.39 -9.24
C ASN A 172 -10.67 3.95 -10.51
N ARG A 173 -9.53 4.63 -10.37
CA ARG A 173 -8.74 5.18 -11.48
C ARG A 173 -8.32 4.10 -12.47
N ILE A 174 -7.79 2.99 -11.98
CA ILE A 174 -7.32 1.89 -12.83
C ILE A 174 -8.47 1.26 -13.61
N ILE A 175 -9.61 1.02 -12.97
CA ILE A 175 -10.79 0.43 -13.63
C ILE A 175 -11.32 1.36 -14.73
N ALA A 176 -11.42 2.67 -14.46
CA ALA A 176 -11.99 3.64 -15.40
C ALA A 176 -11.05 4.00 -16.57
N GLU A 177 -9.77 4.30 -16.28
CA GLU A 177 -8.87 4.94 -17.25
C GLU A 177 -7.89 3.97 -17.92
N GLU A 178 -7.32 3.05 -17.14
CA GLU A 178 -6.12 2.29 -17.54
C GLU A 178 -6.46 0.88 -18.03
N PHE A 179 -7.45 0.24 -17.41
CA PHE A 179 -7.80 -1.15 -17.68
C PHE A 179 -8.17 -1.43 -19.15
N PRO A 180 -9.05 -0.64 -19.81
CA PRO A 180 -9.40 -0.91 -21.21
C PRO A 180 -8.20 -0.75 -22.15
N LYS A 181 -7.32 0.23 -21.88
CA LYS A 181 -6.15 0.57 -22.70
C LYS A 181 -5.08 -0.52 -22.62
N GLU A 182 -4.72 -0.92 -21.41
CA GLU A 182 -3.72 -1.99 -21.17
C GLU A 182 -4.26 -3.37 -21.57
N LEU A 183 -5.56 -3.63 -21.49
CA LEU A 183 -6.18 -4.88 -21.97
C LEU A 183 -6.15 -4.96 -23.50
N ALA A 184 -6.55 -3.90 -24.20
CA ALA A 184 -6.48 -3.84 -25.66
C ALA A 184 -5.04 -3.99 -26.19
N SER A 185 -4.07 -3.36 -25.51
CA SER A 185 -2.64 -3.50 -25.82
C SER A 185 -2.16 -4.95 -25.63
N SER A 186 -2.49 -5.58 -24.49
CA SER A 186 -2.13 -6.97 -24.18
C SER A 186 -2.74 -7.98 -25.17
N LEU A 187 -4.01 -7.79 -25.58
CA LEU A 187 -4.66 -8.63 -26.59
C LEU A 187 -3.99 -8.50 -27.96
N LYS A 188 -3.70 -7.28 -28.42
CA LYS A 188 -2.94 -7.05 -29.67
C LYS A 188 -1.58 -7.75 -29.64
N GLN A 189 -0.89 -7.71 -28.49
CA GLN A 189 0.40 -8.40 -28.34
C GLN A 189 0.27 -9.92 -28.34
N GLN A 190 -0.76 -10.52 -27.70
CA GLN A 190 -0.95 -11.97 -27.79
C GLN A 190 -1.32 -12.41 -29.21
N LEU A 191 -2.15 -11.65 -29.93
CA LEU A 191 -2.46 -11.89 -31.34
C LEU A 191 -1.19 -11.89 -32.21
N ARG A 192 -0.33 -10.87 -32.04
CA ARG A 192 0.96 -10.80 -32.74
C ARG A 192 1.81 -12.04 -32.46
N LEU A 193 1.92 -12.44 -31.20
CA LEU A 193 2.68 -13.62 -30.77
C LEU A 193 2.09 -14.95 -31.27
N TYR A 194 0.77 -15.02 -31.48
CA TYR A 194 0.11 -16.20 -32.06
C TYR A 194 0.40 -16.31 -33.56
N LEU A 195 0.26 -15.20 -34.30
CA LEU A 195 0.53 -15.17 -35.74
C LEU A 195 1.99 -15.52 -36.05
N THR A 196 2.96 -14.92 -35.34
CA THR A 196 4.41 -15.21 -35.49
C THR A 196 4.84 -16.61 -35.02
N ARG A 197 3.91 -17.45 -34.54
CA ARG A 197 4.16 -18.87 -34.21
C ARG A 197 3.52 -19.83 -35.21
N LYS A 198 2.69 -19.32 -36.12
CA LYS A 198 2.04 -20.09 -37.19
C LYS A 198 2.72 -19.90 -38.55
N THR A 199 3.46 -18.81 -38.71
CA THR A 199 4.44 -18.57 -39.78
C THR A 199 5.79 -19.16 -39.39
#